data_AF-A0A9D2MWF6-F1
#
_entry.id   AF-A0A9D2MWF6-F1
#
_cell.length_a   1.000
_cell.length_b   1.000
_cell.length_c   1.000
_cell.angle_alpha   90.00
_cell.angle_beta   90.00
_cell.angle_gamma   90.00
#
_symmetry.space_group_name_H-M   'P 1'
#
loop_
_entity.id
_entity.type
_entity.pdbx_description
1 polymer ?
#
loop_
_entity_poly.entity_id
_entity_poly.type
_entity_poly.pdbx_seq_one_letter_code
_entity_poly.pdbx_strand_id
1 'polypeptide(L)'
;MKQRTHSSVTSTRARTAREWRRFQRGNKPPLLQAALLGACCALVLLLVWAMVWQTPAQDQALSSLSESQEESAMASAIQDAPAQERAVPEPEAPAASSEAESSLSEAGEGENASAASQEEAPAGSSSSLSEESWAASSEVAADYAISYYAPEEASLTEEEAAAKLESLRDTFPDGAYWNHAGVEVWDEFTVTDTPCEHDVYWDAFCNTYTGGLQELFPQYVPMEQCLGFAALLSDLVFGEEAPVSTFTDYTQLRVGDNIRLEYTEHSMVVLSVGTDGITVVECNIDYEHCRISWDRFLSWDQLAGYSYEMTCITRYEE
;
A
#
# COMPACT_ATOMS: atom_id res chain seq x y z
N MET A 1 26.10 -45.19 31.13
CA MET A 1 26.56 -44.95 29.74
C MET A 1 25.38 -45.09 28.79
N LYS A 2 24.81 -43.96 28.33
CA LYS A 2 23.95 -43.92 27.14
C LYS A 2 24.43 -42.74 26.30
N GLN A 3 25.02 -43.04 25.14
CA GLN A 3 25.53 -42.05 24.19
C GLN A 3 24.36 -41.43 23.42
N ARG A 4 24.38 -40.10 23.33
CA ARG A 4 23.61 -39.29 22.40
C ARG A 4 24.12 -39.51 20.98
N THR A 5 23.22 -39.69 20.02
CA THR A 5 23.51 -39.54 18.59
C THR A 5 22.93 -38.21 18.11
N HIS A 6 23.81 -37.26 17.78
CA HIS A 6 23.49 -36.10 16.95
C HIS A 6 23.40 -36.57 15.49
N SER A 7 22.33 -36.18 14.79
CA SER A 7 22.28 -36.20 13.32
C SER A 7 22.12 -34.78 12.80
N SER A 8 23.08 -34.38 11.98
CA SER A 8 23.24 -33.06 11.36
C SER A 8 22.21 -32.82 10.25
N VAL A 9 21.38 -31.80 10.40
CA VAL A 9 20.52 -31.24 9.34
C VAL A 9 21.27 -30.11 8.64
N THR A 10 22.20 -30.46 7.75
CA THR A 10 22.85 -29.50 6.86
C THR A 10 23.15 -30.17 5.52
N SER A 11 22.12 -30.37 4.68
CA SER A 11 22.34 -30.78 3.29
C SER A 11 21.21 -30.45 2.29
N THR A 12 20.11 -29.83 2.68
CA THR A 12 18.97 -29.63 1.75
C THR A 12 18.99 -28.27 1.04
N ARG A 13 19.65 -27.25 1.59
CA ARG A 13 19.66 -25.88 1.04
C ARG A 13 20.53 -25.65 -0.21
N ALA A 14 21.39 -26.60 -0.59
CA ALA A 14 22.35 -26.41 -1.69
C ALA A 14 21.95 -27.03 -3.04
N ARG A 15 20.81 -27.74 -3.12
CA ARG A 15 20.32 -28.36 -4.37
C ARG A 15 19.39 -27.46 -5.17
N THR A 16 18.61 -26.60 -4.53
CA THR A 16 17.59 -25.76 -5.19
C THR A 16 18.18 -24.56 -5.96
N ALA A 17 19.28 -23.96 -5.47
CA ALA A 17 19.94 -22.82 -6.14
C ALA A 17 20.63 -23.17 -7.49
N ARG A 18 20.87 -24.45 -7.77
CA ARG A 18 21.45 -24.91 -9.05
C ARG A 18 20.39 -25.24 -10.10
N GLU A 19 19.17 -25.54 -9.69
CA GLU A 19 18.04 -25.81 -10.59
C GLU A 19 17.42 -24.51 -11.10
N TRP A 20 17.35 -23.47 -10.25
CA TRP A 20 16.89 -22.13 -10.65
C TRP A 20 17.72 -21.48 -11.76
N ARG A 21 19.05 -21.63 -11.74
CA ARG A 21 19.95 -21.11 -12.79
C ARG A 21 19.79 -21.82 -14.15
N ARG A 22 19.17 -23.00 -14.20
CA ARG A 22 18.86 -23.71 -15.46
C ARG A 22 17.51 -23.30 -16.02
N PHE A 23 16.53 -22.97 -15.18
CA PHE A 23 15.19 -22.55 -15.62
C PHE A 23 15.22 -21.18 -16.32
N GLN A 24 15.94 -20.19 -15.76
CA GLN A 24 16.06 -18.86 -16.38
C GLN A 24 16.82 -18.82 -17.71
N ARG A 25 17.69 -19.81 -18.00
CA ARG A 25 18.37 -19.89 -19.32
C ARG A 25 17.52 -20.55 -20.41
N GLY A 26 16.40 -21.18 -20.04
CA GLY A 26 15.56 -21.96 -20.96
C GLY A 26 14.45 -21.15 -21.66
N ASN A 27 14.00 -20.05 -21.06
CA ASN A 27 12.93 -19.22 -21.64
C ASN A 27 13.51 -18.01 -22.37
N LYS A 28 14.00 -18.24 -23.59
CA LYS A 28 14.06 -17.18 -24.61
C LYS A 28 12.84 -17.36 -25.52
N PRO A 29 12.02 -16.32 -25.75
CA PRO A 29 10.92 -16.42 -26.70
C PRO A 29 11.49 -16.73 -28.10
N PRO A 30 10.80 -17.53 -28.93
CA PRO A 30 11.26 -17.83 -30.29
C PRO A 30 11.39 -16.51 -31.07
N LEU A 31 12.46 -16.38 -31.86
CA LEU A 31 12.84 -15.18 -32.63
C LEU A 31 11.70 -14.56 -33.46
N LEU A 32 10.65 -15.32 -33.77
CA LEU A 32 9.43 -14.86 -34.45
C LEU A 32 8.54 -13.94 -33.58
N GLN A 33 8.46 -14.15 -32.26
CA GLN A 33 7.67 -13.29 -31.36
C GLN A 33 8.35 -11.94 -31.09
N ALA A 34 9.68 -11.91 -30.99
CA ALA A 34 10.44 -10.66 -30.87
C ALA A 34 10.36 -9.82 -32.16
N ALA A 35 10.34 -10.47 -33.33
CA ALA A 35 10.17 -9.79 -34.61
C ALA A 35 8.76 -9.19 -34.80
N LEU A 36 7.71 -9.86 -34.30
CA LEU A 36 6.34 -9.37 -34.35
C LEU A 36 6.10 -8.19 -33.39
N LEU A 37 6.65 -8.23 -32.16
CA LEU A 37 6.61 -7.08 -31.24
C LEU A 37 7.38 -5.87 -31.80
N GLY A 38 8.57 -6.10 -32.38
CA GLY A 38 9.37 -5.04 -32.99
C GLY A 38 8.69 -4.38 -34.19
N ALA A 39 7.96 -5.16 -35.02
CA ALA A 39 7.20 -4.65 -36.14
C ALA A 39 5.98 -3.81 -35.70
N CYS A 40 5.29 -4.21 -34.61
CA CYS A 40 4.19 -3.44 -34.05
C CYS A 40 4.66 -2.09 -33.47
N CYS A 41 5.77 -2.06 -32.73
CA CYS A 41 6.33 -0.80 -32.23
C CYS A 41 6.76 0.15 -33.35
N ALA A 42 7.35 -0.35 -34.43
CA ALA A 42 7.73 0.47 -35.58
C ALA A 42 6.51 1.07 -36.32
N LEU A 43 5.42 0.32 -36.43
CA LEU A 43 4.17 0.80 -37.03
C LEU A 43 3.48 1.87 -36.17
N VAL A 44 3.45 1.68 -34.85
CA VAL A 44 2.90 2.69 -33.92
C VAL A 44 3.74 3.97 -33.94
N LEU A 45 5.07 3.86 -33.94
CA LEU A 45 5.95 5.02 -34.04
C LEU A 45 5.82 5.74 -35.40
N LEU A 46 5.61 5.02 -36.50
CA LEU A 46 5.34 5.61 -37.81
C LEU A 46 3.98 6.31 -37.87
N LEU A 47 2.95 5.76 -37.21
CA LEU A 47 1.62 6.38 -37.12
C LEU A 47 1.66 7.64 -36.24
N VAL A 48 2.34 7.59 -35.09
CA VAL A 48 2.54 8.76 -34.23
C VAL A 48 3.37 9.82 -34.96
N TRP A 49 4.43 9.43 -35.66
CA TRP A 49 5.21 10.36 -36.49
C TRP A 49 4.35 10.98 -37.61
N ALA A 50 3.52 10.20 -38.30
CA ALA A 50 2.61 10.70 -39.34
C ALA A 50 1.53 11.65 -38.78
N MET A 51 1.03 11.40 -37.57
CA MET A 51 0.07 12.29 -36.89
C MET A 51 0.74 13.58 -36.41
N VAL A 52 2.00 13.52 -35.96
CA VAL A 52 2.76 14.69 -35.46
C VAL A 52 3.32 15.54 -36.61
N TRP A 53 3.59 14.96 -37.78
CA TRP A 53 4.19 15.65 -38.94
C TRP A 53 3.22 15.91 -40.10
N GLN A 54 1.91 15.70 -39.91
CA GLN A 54 0.92 16.28 -40.82
C GLN A 54 0.92 17.82 -40.65
N THR A 55 1.67 18.48 -41.53
CA THR A 55 1.81 19.94 -41.62
C THR A 55 0.50 20.67 -42.00
N PRO A 56 0.38 21.97 -41.64
CA PRO A 56 -0.87 22.69 -41.44
C PRO A 56 -1.37 23.33 -42.75
N ALA A 57 -1.79 22.49 -43.71
CA ALA A 57 -2.41 22.98 -44.94
C ALA A 57 -3.95 23.01 -44.87
N GLN A 58 -4.56 22.36 -43.88
CA GLN A 58 -6.02 22.33 -43.71
C GLN A 58 -6.56 23.39 -42.75
N ASP A 59 -5.76 23.89 -41.80
CA ASP A 59 -6.21 24.94 -40.88
C ASP A 59 -6.35 26.30 -41.56
N GLN A 60 -5.49 26.67 -42.52
CA GLN A 60 -5.62 27.96 -43.23
C GLN A 60 -6.88 28.07 -44.10
N ALA A 61 -7.43 26.94 -44.56
CA ALA A 61 -8.68 26.94 -45.32
C ALA A 61 -9.91 27.13 -44.40
N LEU A 62 -9.86 26.62 -43.17
CA LEU A 62 -10.95 26.76 -42.19
C LEU A 62 -10.93 28.12 -41.47
N SER A 63 -9.75 28.69 -41.20
CA SER A 63 -9.63 30.05 -40.63
C SER A 63 -10.14 31.13 -41.60
N SER A 64 -9.87 30.99 -42.90
CA SER A 64 -10.34 31.95 -43.91
C SER A 64 -11.87 31.94 -44.12
N LEU A 65 -12.54 30.82 -43.77
CA LEU A 65 -13.99 30.68 -43.86
C LEU A 65 -14.71 31.20 -42.61
N SER A 66 -14.07 31.16 -41.43
CA SER A 66 -14.63 31.79 -40.21
C SER A 66 -14.46 33.31 -40.20
N GLU A 67 -13.29 33.82 -40.62
CA GLU A 67 -13.03 35.27 -40.66
C GLU A 67 -13.96 36.02 -41.64
N SER A 68 -14.34 35.38 -42.76
CA SER A 68 -15.29 35.98 -43.72
C SER A 68 -16.76 35.96 -43.27
N GLN A 69 -17.13 35.10 -42.30
CA GLN A 69 -18.47 35.11 -41.68
C GLN A 69 -18.57 36.09 -40.50
N GLU A 70 -17.48 36.34 -39.77
CA GLU A 70 -17.48 37.27 -38.63
C GLU A 70 -17.38 38.75 -39.06
N GLU A 71 -16.65 39.09 -40.13
CA GLU A 71 -16.66 40.47 -40.68
C GLU A 71 -18.03 40.88 -41.23
N SER A 72 -18.82 39.94 -41.75
CA SER A 72 -20.18 40.19 -42.25
C SER A 72 -21.19 40.40 -41.11
N ALA A 73 -20.98 39.74 -39.96
CA ALA A 73 -21.84 39.86 -38.78
C ALA A 73 -21.56 41.13 -37.97
N MET A 74 -20.31 41.59 -37.87
CA MET A 74 -19.94 42.78 -37.11
C MET A 74 -20.27 44.11 -37.82
N ALA A 75 -20.43 44.12 -39.15
CA ALA A 75 -20.88 45.29 -39.90
C ALA A 75 -22.39 45.61 -39.72
N SER A 76 -23.18 44.67 -39.18
CA SER A 76 -24.63 44.83 -38.95
C SER A 76 -24.99 45.27 -37.52
N ALA A 77 -24.04 45.31 -36.59
CA ALA A 77 -24.32 45.49 -35.15
C ALA A 77 -23.86 46.84 -34.56
N ILE A 78 -23.35 47.78 -35.38
CA ILE A 78 -22.97 49.13 -34.94
C ILE A 78 -24.00 50.16 -35.40
N GLN A 79 -25.24 49.98 -34.94
CA GLN A 79 -26.25 51.03 -34.85
C GLN A 79 -27.10 50.73 -33.61
N ASP A 80 -26.54 51.00 -32.42
CA ASP A 80 -27.26 51.48 -31.24
C ASP A 80 -26.41 51.26 -29.98
N ALA A 81 -26.21 52.37 -29.25
CA ALA A 81 -25.88 52.51 -27.82
C ALA A 81 -24.54 53.18 -27.48
N PRO A 82 -24.53 54.18 -26.57
CA PRO A 82 -23.38 55.04 -26.29
C PRO A 82 -22.52 54.58 -25.10
N ALA A 83 -21.31 55.15 -25.10
CA ALA A 83 -20.17 54.93 -24.22
C ALA A 83 -20.41 55.20 -22.72
N GLN A 84 -19.76 54.38 -21.87
CA GLN A 84 -19.20 54.84 -20.60
C GLN A 84 -17.82 54.22 -20.35
N GLU A 85 -16.95 55.10 -19.86
CA GLU A 85 -15.51 55.02 -19.68
C GLU A 85 -15.18 54.55 -18.25
N ARG A 86 -14.07 53.80 -18.07
CA ARG A 86 -12.96 54.11 -17.14
C ARG A 86 -12.41 52.97 -16.26
N ALA A 87 -11.11 52.76 -16.50
CA ALA A 87 -9.98 52.45 -15.60
C ALA A 87 -9.75 51.06 -14.98
N VAL A 88 -8.58 50.53 -15.34
CA VAL A 88 -7.78 49.47 -14.71
C VAL A 88 -6.63 50.14 -13.92
N PRO A 89 -6.09 49.51 -12.86
CA PRO A 89 -4.67 49.62 -12.59
C PRO A 89 -3.94 48.26 -12.50
N GLU A 90 -2.70 48.25 -13.01
CA GLU A 90 -1.72 47.16 -13.01
C GLU A 90 -1.00 46.94 -11.66
N PRO A 91 -0.27 45.81 -11.47
CA PRO A 91 0.33 45.38 -10.19
C PRO A 91 1.84 45.68 -10.06
N GLU A 92 2.34 45.78 -8.82
CA GLU A 92 3.78 45.85 -8.50
C GLU A 92 4.32 44.52 -7.94
N ALA A 93 5.57 44.21 -8.33
CA ALA A 93 6.35 42.99 -8.06
C ALA A 93 7.33 43.16 -6.87
N PRO A 94 7.99 42.08 -6.39
CA PRO A 94 8.58 41.99 -5.05
C PRO A 94 10.09 42.26 -4.98
N ALA A 95 10.60 42.52 -3.77
CA ALA A 95 12.04 42.60 -3.46
C ALA A 95 12.45 41.51 -2.44
N ALA A 96 13.55 40.84 -2.77
CA ALA A 96 14.23 39.82 -1.98
C ALA A 96 15.46 40.40 -1.25
N SER A 97 15.84 39.79 -0.12
CA SER A 97 17.16 39.82 0.54
C SER A 97 17.04 39.00 1.84
N SER A 98 18.03 38.32 2.43
CA SER A 98 19.37 37.85 2.10
C SER A 98 19.86 37.11 3.36
N GLU A 99 20.85 36.25 3.16
CA GLU A 99 21.59 35.34 4.05
C GLU A 99 22.08 35.89 5.41
N ALA A 100 22.26 35.00 6.41
CA ALA A 100 23.57 34.65 7.03
C ALA A 100 23.49 34.08 8.48
N GLU A 101 23.96 32.83 8.61
CA GLU A 101 24.89 32.23 9.60
C GLU A 101 24.87 32.46 11.13
N SER A 102 25.13 31.32 11.82
CA SER A 102 25.98 31.14 13.03
C SER A 102 25.44 31.49 14.43
N SER A 103 25.36 30.50 15.33
CA SER A 103 26.33 30.32 16.43
C SER A 103 25.97 29.20 17.43
N LEU A 104 27.02 28.55 17.96
CA LEU A 104 27.04 27.52 19.00
C LEU A 104 26.61 28.04 20.39
N SER A 105 26.16 27.11 21.25
CA SER A 105 26.55 27.08 22.67
C SER A 105 26.46 25.66 23.26
N GLU A 106 27.57 25.18 23.81
CA GLU A 106 27.65 24.06 24.77
C GLU A 106 27.33 24.53 26.20
N ALA A 107 26.84 23.61 27.04
CA ALA A 107 27.45 23.17 28.31
C ALA A 107 26.40 22.67 29.32
N GLY A 108 26.68 21.54 29.98
CA GLY A 108 25.98 21.15 31.22
C GLY A 108 26.02 19.66 31.55
N GLU A 109 27.18 19.15 31.95
CA GLU A 109 27.40 17.83 32.55
C GLU A 109 26.72 17.66 33.92
N GLY A 110 26.45 16.40 34.29
CA GLY A 110 26.00 16.01 35.63
C GLY A 110 25.78 14.50 35.77
N GLU A 111 26.86 13.75 35.96
CA GLU A 111 26.92 12.32 36.29
C GLU A 111 26.34 12.02 37.69
N ASN A 112 25.74 10.83 37.91
CA ASN A 112 26.39 9.70 38.62
C ASN A 112 25.43 8.51 38.93
N ALA A 113 25.87 7.29 38.52
CA ALA A 113 26.00 6.01 39.24
C ALA A 113 25.08 5.66 40.45
N SER A 114 24.71 4.43 40.81
CA SER A 114 25.06 3.04 40.44
C SER A 114 24.25 2.06 41.33
N ALA A 115 24.35 0.75 41.03
CA ALA A 115 24.16 -0.47 41.87
C ALA A 115 22.99 -1.34 41.39
N ALA A 116 23.15 -2.51 40.74
CA ALA A 116 23.95 -3.73 40.99
C ALA A 116 23.45 -4.61 42.16
N SER A 117 22.98 -5.83 41.82
CA SER A 117 23.11 -7.16 42.50
C SER A 117 21.92 -8.05 42.09
N GLN A 118 22.10 -9.20 41.41
CA GLN A 118 22.33 -10.56 41.98
C GLN A 118 21.11 -11.06 42.80
N GLU A 119 20.58 -12.29 42.75
CA GLU A 119 20.99 -13.61 42.24
C GLU A 119 19.80 -14.59 42.48
N GLU A 120 19.91 -15.83 41.99
CA GLU A 120 19.25 -17.07 42.46
C GLU A 120 17.78 -17.42 42.11
N ALA A 121 17.65 -18.52 41.36
CA ALA A 121 16.57 -19.51 41.45
C ALA A 121 16.81 -20.43 42.67
N PRO A 122 15.82 -21.24 43.12
CA PRO A 122 15.88 -22.63 42.67
C PRO A 122 14.54 -23.37 42.54
N ALA A 123 14.68 -24.57 41.98
CA ALA A 123 13.71 -25.58 41.63
C ALA A 123 12.84 -26.14 42.79
N GLY A 124 11.70 -26.71 42.39
CA GLY A 124 11.02 -27.76 43.15
C GLY A 124 9.58 -27.98 42.69
N SER A 125 9.30 -29.09 42.02
CA SER A 125 8.50 -30.17 42.61
C SER A 125 8.01 -31.16 41.55
N SER A 126 8.36 -32.42 41.77
CA SER A 126 7.86 -33.61 41.08
C SER A 126 6.51 -34.07 41.64
N SER A 127 5.86 -34.96 40.88
CA SER A 127 4.80 -35.89 41.29
C SER A 127 3.42 -35.24 41.45
N SER A 128 2.31 -35.85 41.04
CA SER A 128 2.03 -37.24 40.69
C SER A 128 0.70 -37.28 39.94
N LEU A 129 0.61 -38.14 38.92
CA LEU A 129 -0.65 -38.61 38.37
C LEU A 129 -1.27 -39.59 39.37
N SER A 130 -2.56 -39.42 39.65
CA SER A 130 -3.44 -40.49 40.09
C SER A 130 -4.80 -40.28 39.44
N GLU A 131 -5.10 -41.19 38.51
CA GLU A 131 -6.43 -41.49 38.00
C GLU A 131 -7.29 -42.01 39.14
N GLU A 132 -8.57 -41.64 39.14
CA GLU A 132 -9.74 -42.41 39.61
C GLU A 132 -10.90 -41.41 39.52
N SER A 133 -11.72 -41.45 38.46
CA SER A 133 -12.94 -42.27 38.36
C SER A 133 -13.71 -42.27 39.67
N TRP A 134 -14.99 -41.89 39.67
CA TRP A 134 -16.09 -42.50 40.43
C TRP A 134 -17.37 -41.85 39.90
N ALA A 135 -18.30 -42.72 39.53
CA ALA A 135 -19.57 -42.36 38.92
C ALA A 135 -20.66 -42.16 39.99
N ALA A 136 -21.69 -41.44 39.56
CA ALA A 136 -23.10 -41.49 40.01
C ALA A 136 -23.56 -40.45 41.06
N SER A 137 -24.39 -39.55 40.53
CA SER A 137 -25.76 -39.24 40.98
C SER A 137 -25.98 -38.77 42.42
N SER A 138 -26.39 -37.50 42.55
CA SER A 138 -27.71 -37.20 43.10
C SER A 138 -28.05 -35.73 42.90
N GLU A 139 -29.19 -35.52 42.27
CA GLU A 139 -29.95 -34.29 42.13
C GLU A 139 -30.10 -33.44 43.41
N VAL A 140 -29.29 -32.38 43.58
CA VAL A 140 -29.66 -31.12 44.26
C VAL A 140 -28.75 -29.98 43.78
N ALA A 141 -29.12 -29.26 42.73
CA ALA A 141 -28.67 -27.88 42.46
C ALA A 141 -29.45 -27.30 41.26
N ALA A 142 -30.78 -27.32 41.33
CA ALA A 142 -31.54 -26.31 40.60
C ALA A 142 -31.32 -24.99 41.35
N ASP A 143 -30.81 -24.00 40.63
CA ASP A 143 -30.86 -22.56 40.90
C ASP A 143 -29.49 -21.87 41.07
N TYR A 144 -28.63 -22.02 40.06
CA TYR A 144 -27.72 -20.95 39.65
C TYR A 144 -27.26 -21.15 38.21
N ALA A 145 -28.20 -21.12 37.27
CA ALA A 145 -27.86 -20.89 35.87
C ALA A 145 -27.64 -19.38 35.68
N ILE A 146 -26.50 -18.87 36.15
CA ILE A 146 -25.87 -17.78 35.41
C ILE A 146 -25.50 -18.43 34.08
N SER A 147 -26.35 -18.22 33.08
CA SER A 147 -25.94 -18.37 31.70
C SER A 147 -24.75 -17.44 31.55
N TYR A 148 -23.56 -18.03 31.55
CA TYR A 148 -22.40 -17.45 30.90
C TYR A 148 -22.88 -17.15 29.48
N TYR A 149 -23.37 -15.93 29.26
CA TYR A 149 -23.24 -15.30 27.98
C TYR A 149 -21.73 -15.20 27.79
N ALA A 150 -21.16 -16.24 27.18
CA ALA A 150 -19.95 -16.06 26.41
C ALA A 150 -20.28 -14.88 25.49
N PRO A 151 -19.51 -13.79 25.52
CA PRO A 151 -19.69 -12.76 24.50
C PRO A 151 -19.62 -13.50 23.16
N GLU A 152 -20.64 -13.36 22.31
CA GLU A 152 -20.41 -13.55 20.88
C GLU A 152 -19.13 -12.76 20.58
N GLU A 153 -18.12 -13.44 20.04
CA GLU A 153 -16.88 -12.81 19.57
C GLU A 153 -17.31 -11.60 18.74
N ALA A 154 -17.22 -10.41 19.32
CA ALA A 154 -17.84 -9.24 18.73
C ALA A 154 -17.05 -8.93 17.46
N SER A 155 -17.71 -9.09 16.31
CA SER A 155 -17.13 -8.71 15.03
C SER A 155 -16.72 -7.24 15.09
N LEU A 156 -15.47 -6.98 14.70
CA LEU A 156 -14.89 -5.66 14.75
C LEU A 156 -15.73 -4.69 13.92
N THR A 157 -16.03 -3.51 14.44
CA THR A 157 -16.85 -2.49 13.76
C THR A 157 -16.01 -1.56 12.86
N GLU A 158 -16.64 -0.84 11.92
CA GLU A 158 -15.94 0.15 11.09
C GLU A 158 -15.30 1.28 11.89
N GLU A 159 -15.91 1.69 13.00
CA GLU A 159 -15.35 2.71 13.90
C GLU A 159 -14.08 2.21 14.60
N GLU A 160 -14.07 0.94 15.04
CA GLU A 160 -12.88 0.32 15.62
C GLU A 160 -11.79 0.10 14.58
N ALA A 161 -12.15 -0.27 13.34
CA ALA A 161 -11.20 -0.40 12.24
C ALA A 161 -10.53 0.94 11.95
N ALA A 162 -11.32 2.01 11.84
CA ALA A 162 -10.84 3.37 11.66
C ALA A 162 -9.88 3.78 12.79
N ALA A 163 -10.26 3.51 14.05
CA ALA A 163 -9.42 3.86 15.21
C ALA A 163 -8.08 3.10 15.22
N LYS A 164 -8.08 1.82 14.83
CA LYS A 164 -6.84 1.04 14.69
C LYS A 164 -5.99 1.56 13.55
N LEU A 165 -6.56 1.82 12.37
CA LEU A 165 -5.83 2.42 11.24
C LEU A 165 -5.21 3.76 11.61
N GLU A 166 -5.94 4.61 12.31
CA GLU A 166 -5.43 5.90 12.79
C GLU A 166 -4.23 5.72 13.74
N SER A 167 -4.28 4.74 14.64
CA SER A 167 -3.17 4.45 15.55
C SER A 167 -1.91 3.94 14.83
N LEU A 168 -2.05 3.38 13.61
CA LEU A 168 -0.93 2.86 12.83
C LEU A 168 -0.13 3.95 12.12
N ARG A 169 -0.61 5.20 12.08
CA ARG A 169 0.13 6.34 11.51
C ARG A 169 1.43 6.62 12.25
N ASP A 170 1.48 6.36 13.56
CA ASP A 170 2.70 6.54 14.36
C ASP A 170 3.76 5.48 14.00
N THR A 171 3.33 4.26 13.67
CA THR A 171 4.21 3.15 13.26
C THR A 171 4.63 3.28 11.80
N PHE A 172 3.72 3.76 10.94
CA PHE A 172 3.93 3.92 9.50
C PHE A 172 3.65 5.37 9.07
N PRO A 173 4.56 6.33 9.37
CA PRO A 173 4.32 7.74 9.10
C PRO A 173 4.16 8.05 7.60
N ASP A 174 3.32 9.03 7.30
CA ASP A 174 3.18 9.55 5.94
C ASP A 174 4.51 10.06 5.40
N GLY A 175 4.82 9.66 4.16
CA GLY A 175 6.03 10.08 3.46
C GLY A 175 7.31 9.34 3.83
N ALA A 176 7.30 8.52 4.89
CA ALA A 176 8.36 7.57 5.17
C ALA A 176 8.29 6.37 4.21
N TYR A 177 9.23 5.43 4.33
CA TYR A 177 9.37 4.31 3.41
C TYR A 177 9.22 2.96 4.12
N TRP A 178 8.30 2.12 3.66
CA TRP A 178 8.14 0.75 4.16
C TRP A 178 9.18 -0.17 3.51
N ASN A 179 10.40 -0.05 4.00
CA ASN A 179 11.57 -0.73 3.47
C ASN A 179 12.61 -0.90 4.61
N HIS A 180 13.77 -1.44 4.29
CA HIS A 180 14.90 -1.55 5.20
C HIS A 180 16.20 -1.01 4.59
N ALA A 181 16.09 0.00 3.74
CA ALA A 181 17.23 0.65 3.11
C ALA A 181 18.14 1.32 4.17
N GLY A 182 19.42 0.96 4.18
CA GLY A 182 20.40 1.53 5.11
C GLY A 182 20.37 0.93 6.52
N VAL A 183 19.59 -0.13 6.76
CA VAL A 183 19.49 -0.80 8.08
C VAL A 183 19.96 -2.26 7.98
N GLU A 184 20.72 -2.72 8.98
CA GLU A 184 21.28 -4.09 9.00
C GLU A 184 20.36 -5.13 9.67
N VAL A 185 19.48 -4.69 10.58
CA VAL A 185 18.53 -5.54 11.30
C VAL A 185 17.14 -4.94 11.11
N TRP A 186 16.24 -5.71 10.51
CA TRP A 186 14.90 -5.27 10.17
C TRP A 186 13.88 -6.40 10.39
N ASP A 187 12.63 -5.98 10.41
CA ASP A 187 11.42 -6.80 10.47
C ASP A 187 10.33 -6.14 9.60
N GLU A 188 9.12 -6.70 9.60
CA GLU A 188 7.97 -6.19 8.84
C GLU A 188 7.48 -4.80 9.30
N PHE A 189 7.91 -4.33 10.48
CA PHE A 189 7.57 -3.01 11.03
C PHE A 189 8.64 -1.96 10.75
N THR A 190 9.75 -2.34 10.11
CA THR A 190 10.83 -1.42 9.82
C THR A 190 10.37 -0.37 8.81
N VAL A 191 10.55 0.89 9.17
CA VAL A 191 10.29 2.06 8.32
C VAL A 191 11.55 2.91 8.32
N THR A 192 11.90 3.47 7.16
CA THR A 192 13.09 4.32 7.04
C THR A 192 12.74 5.66 6.40
N ASP A 193 13.68 6.61 6.51
CA ASP A 193 13.66 7.89 5.81
C ASP A 193 14.42 7.82 4.46
N THR A 194 14.91 6.64 4.07
CA THR A 194 15.71 6.43 2.85
C THR A 194 14.91 5.62 1.85
N PRO A 195 14.67 6.12 0.63
CA PRO A 195 13.97 5.34 -0.38
C PRO A 195 14.78 4.10 -0.78
N CYS A 196 14.10 3.02 -1.16
CA CYS A 196 14.74 1.95 -1.91
C CYS A 196 14.94 2.39 -3.36
N GLU A 197 15.92 1.81 -4.05
CA GLU A 197 16.23 2.10 -5.45
C GLU A 197 16.06 0.82 -6.27
N HIS A 198 14.91 0.65 -6.94
CA HIS A 198 14.59 -0.56 -7.69
C HIS A 198 15.42 -0.67 -8.97
N ASP A 199 15.78 0.45 -9.58
CA ASP A 199 16.67 0.48 -10.76
C ASP A 199 18.05 -0.15 -10.48
N VAL A 200 18.52 -0.07 -9.24
CA VAL A 200 19.86 -0.52 -8.84
C VAL A 200 19.80 -1.85 -8.10
N TYR A 201 18.88 -1.96 -7.14
CA TYR A 201 18.83 -3.04 -6.16
C TYR A 201 17.58 -3.91 -6.27
N TRP A 202 16.71 -3.66 -7.26
CA TRP A 202 15.43 -4.34 -7.40
C TRP A 202 14.62 -4.25 -6.09
N ASP A 203 14.04 -5.35 -5.66
CA ASP A 203 13.25 -5.50 -4.44
C ASP A 203 14.10 -5.75 -3.18
N ALA A 204 15.44 -5.75 -3.27
CA ALA A 204 16.30 -6.28 -2.22
C ALA A 204 16.17 -5.56 -0.86
N PHE A 205 15.73 -4.29 -0.88
CA PHE A 205 15.50 -3.48 0.31
C PHE A 205 14.02 -3.27 0.64
N CYS A 206 13.11 -3.83 -0.16
CA CYS A 206 11.68 -3.76 0.11
C CYS A 206 11.31 -4.64 1.30
N ASN A 207 10.39 -4.17 2.14
CA ASN A 207 9.80 -5.07 3.12
C ASN A 207 8.86 -6.06 2.44
N THR A 208 8.71 -7.20 3.11
CA THR A 208 7.83 -8.28 2.68
C THR A 208 7.00 -8.75 3.85
N TYR A 209 5.80 -9.21 3.59
CA TYR A 209 4.88 -9.71 4.61
C TYR A 209 4.19 -11.00 4.15
N THR A 210 3.97 -11.90 5.12
CA THR A 210 3.20 -13.13 4.96
C THR A 210 2.24 -13.21 6.14
N GLY A 211 0.94 -13.23 5.86
CA GLY A 211 -0.10 -13.25 6.89
C GLY A 211 -1.42 -13.79 6.36
N GLY A 212 -2.54 -13.36 6.93
CA GLY A 212 -3.88 -13.91 6.72
C GLY A 212 -4.38 -13.83 5.29
N LEU A 213 -3.86 -12.88 4.49
CA LEU A 213 -4.21 -12.76 3.07
C LEU A 213 -3.35 -13.62 2.13
N GLN A 214 -2.31 -14.31 2.62
CA GLN A 214 -1.37 -15.05 1.76
C GLN A 214 -2.06 -16.12 0.91
N GLU A 215 -3.12 -16.75 1.42
CA GLU A 215 -3.87 -17.79 0.69
C GLU A 215 -4.59 -17.24 -0.56
N LEU A 216 -4.97 -15.96 -0.57
CA LEU A 216 -5.54 -15.30 -1.76
C LEU A 216 -4.49 -15.06 -2.85
N PHE A 217 -3.21 -15.00 -2.46
CA PHE A 217 -2.11 -14.56 -3.31
C PHE A 217 -0.98 -15.59 -3.37
N PRO A 218 -1.24 -16.88 -3.69
CA PRO A 218 -0.23 -17.93 -3.65
C PRO A 218 0.91 -17.74 -4.65
N GLN A 219 0.76 -16.85 -5.63
CA GLN A 219 1.79 -16.48 -6.59
C GLN A 219 2.80 -15.45 -6.05
N TYR A 220 2.48 -14.74 -4.97
CA TYR A 220 3.33 -13.73 -4.36
C TYR A 220 3.75 -14.21 -2.96
N VAL A 221 4.89 -14.92 -2.87
CA VAL A 221 5.40 -15.47 -1.60
C VAL A 221 6.87 -15.07 -1.40
N PRO A 222 7.18 -14.24 -0.40
CA PRO A 222 6.25 -13.44 0.41
C PRO A 222 5.56 -12.35 -0.43
N MET A 223 4.50 -11.71 0.09
CA MET A 223 3.94 -10.51 -0.52
C MET A 223 4.86 -9.33 -0.25
N GLU A 224 5.07 -8.46 -1.24
CA GLU A 224 5.99 -7.32 -1.14
C GLU A 224 5.28 -6.01 -1.48
N GLN A 225 5.94 -4.89 -1.17
CA GLN A 225 5.51 -3.54 -1.57
C GLN A 225 4.05 -3.26 -1.20
N CYS A 226 3.26 -2.67 -2.11
CA CYS A 226 1.87 -2.29 -1.86
C CYS A 226 1.00 -3.46 -1.38
N LEU A 227 1.21 -4.66 -1.93
CA LEU A 227 0.44 -5.86 -1.55
C LEU A 227 0.82 -6.33 -0.14
N GLY A 228 2.12 -6.42 0.15
CA GLY A 228 2.60 -6.81 1.47
C GLY A 228 2.18 -5.82 2.55
N PHE A 229 2.26 -4.52 2.25
CA PHE A 229 1.88 -3.45 3.18
C PHE A 229 0.38 -3.47 3.48
N ALA A 230 -0.47 -3.58 2.46
CA ALA A 230 -1.92 -3.68 2.64
C ALA A 230 -2.29 -4.92 3.48
N ALA A 231 -1.66 -6.07 3.20
CA ALA A 231 -1.86 -7.29 3.98
C ALA A 231 -1.42 -7.15 5.44
N LEU A 232 -0.28 -6.48 5.70
CA LEU A 232 0.18 -6.19 7.07
C LEU A 232 -0.83 -5.32 7.81
N LEU A 233 -1.29 -4.22 7.21
CA LEU A 233 -2.29 -3.34 7.83
C LEU A 233 -3.60 -4.09 8.12
N SER A 234 -4.05 -4.93 7.18
CA SER A 234 -5.22 -5.78 7.35
C SER A 234 -5.12 -6.66 8.60
N ASP A 235 -3.99 -7.32 8.79
CA ASP A 235 -3.78 -8.21 9.95
C ASP A 235 -3.59 -7.43 11.26
N LEU A 236 -3.01 -6.23 11.22
CA LEU A 236 -2.92 -5.36 12.41
C LEU A 236 -4.30 -4.83 12.84
N VAL A 237 -5.21 -4.60 11.90
CA VAL A 237 -6.56 -4.13 12.19
C VAL A 237 -7.47 -5.26 12.66
N PHE A 238 -7.51 -6.38 11.91
CA PHE A 238 -8.50 -7.44 12.12
C PHE A 238 -7.94 -8.68 12.84
N GLY A 239 -6.62 -8.83 12.87
CA GLY A 239 -5.94 -10.08 13.27
C GLY A 239 -5.72 -11.00 12.08
N GLU A 240 -4.65 -11.80 12.12
CA GLU A 240 -4.26 -12.74 11.04
C GLU A 240 -5.33 -13.80 10.74
N GLU A 241 -6.05 -14.24 11.77
CA GLU A 241 -7.08 -15.30 11.68
C GLU A 241 -8.49 -14.79 11.35
N ALA A 242 -8.67 -13.48 11.14
CA ALA A 242 -9.98 -12.94 10.75
C ALA A 242 -10.47 -13.56 9.41
N PRO A 243 -11.79 -13.59 9.17
CA PRO A 243 -12.31 -14.16 7.93
C PRO A 243 -11.81 -13.39 6.71
N VAL A 244 -11.77 -14.05 5.55
CA VAL A 244 -11.46 -13.44 4.26
C VAL A 244 -12.62 -13.67 3.32
N SER A 245 -13.18 -12.61 2.76
CA SER A 245 -14.03 -12.72 1.57
C SER A 245 -13.71 -11.61 0.57
N THR A 246 -14.13 -11.81 -0.67
CA THR A 246 -13.81 -10.93 -1.79
C THR A 246 -15.08 -10.51 -2.53
N PHE A 247 -15.13 -9.28 -3.02
CA PHE A 247 -16.21 -8.73 -3.82
C PHE A 247 -15.67 -7.75 -4.87
N THR A 248 -16.50 -7.35 -5.84
CA THR A 248 -16.08 -6.46 -6.94
C THR A 248 -16.89 -5.16 -7.02
N ASP A 249 -18.01 -5.07 -6.31
CA ASP A 249 -18.82 -3.86 -6.24
C ASP A 249 -18.19 -2.84 -5.29
N TYR A 250 -17.40 -1.90 -5.81
CA TYR A 250 -16.76 -0.84 -5.00
C TYR A 250 -17.75 0.01 -4.21
N THR A 251 -19.02 0.04 -4.57
CA THR A 251 -20.00 0.83 -3.82
C THR A 251 -20.32 0.22 -2.45
N GLN A 252 -19.83 -1.00 -2.19
CA GLN A 252 -19.94 -1.71 -0.91
C GLN A 252 -18.69 -1.61 -0.04
N LEU A 253 -17.67 -0.85 -0.47
CA LEU A 253 -16.44 -0.65 0.31
C LEU A 253 -16.75 -0.10 1.70
N ARG A 254 -16.05 -0.66 2.68
CA ARG A 254 -16.06 -0.24 4.09
C ARG A 254 -14.65 0.16 4.52
N VAL A 255 -14.56 0.86 5.65
CA VAL A 255 -13.26 1.18 6.26
C VAL A 255 -12.50 -0.12 6.57
N GLY A 256 -11.21 -0.16 6.26
CA GLY A 256 -10.36 -1.34 6.48
C GLY A 256 -10.39 -2.39 5.37
N ASP A 257 -11.28 -2.27 4.37
CA ASP A 257 -11.23 -3.16 3.20
C ASP A 257 -9.93 -2.91 2.41
N ASN A 258 -9.37 -3.99 1.86
CA ASN A 258 -8.27 -3.88 0.89
C ASN A 258 -8.84 -3.83 -0.52
N ILE A 259 -8.21 -3.02 -1.37
CA ILE A 259 -8.47 -2.97 -2.80
C ILE A 259 -7.23 -3.46 -3.52
N ARG A 260 -7.37 -4.49 -4.35
CA ARG A 260 -6.34 -4.96 -5.28
C ARG A 260 -6.75 -4.62 -6.71
N LEU A 261 -5.92 -3.85 -7.40
CA LEU A 261 -6.00 -3.67 -8.84
C LEU A 261 -5.15 -4.76 -9.50
N GLU A 262 -5.79 -5.74 -10.13
CA GLU A 262 -5.13 -6.96 -10.57
C GLU A 262 -4.21 -6.76 -11.78
N TYR A 263 -4.52 -5.84 -12.69
CA TYR A 263 -3.72 -5.64 -13.91
C TYR A 263 -2.62 -4.62 -13.73
N THR A 264 -2.90 -3.55 -12.99
CA THR A 264 -1.89 -2.54 -12.59
C THR A 264 -1.07 -2.98 -11.37
N GLU A 265 -1.42 -4.13 -10.77
CA GLU A 265 -0.73 -4.77 -9.65
C GLU A 265 -0.54 -3.87 -8.42
N HIS A 266 -1.51 -3.00 -8.14
CA HIS A 266 -1.45 -2.07 -7.02
C HIS A 266 -2.46 -2.40 -5.91
N SER A 267 -2.08 -2.19 -4.66
CA SER A 267 -2.93 -2.48 -3.50
C SER A 267 -3.01 -1.29 -2.55
N MET A 268 -4.17 -1.11 -1.93
CA MET A 268 -4.45 -0.03 -0.98
C MET A 268 -5.50 -0.46 0.06
N VAL A 269 -5.57 0.24 1.20
CA VAL A 269 -6.55 0.00 2.27
C VAL A 269 -7.45 1.22 2.43
N VAL A 270 -8.75 1.01 2.55
CA VAL A 270 -9.75 2.09 2.72
C VAL A 270 -9.66 2.69 4.12
N LEU A 271 -9.47 4.01 4.21
CA LEU A 271 -9.44 4.77 5.47
C LEU A 271 -10.80 5.38 5.83
N SER A 272 -11.50 5.91 4.83
CA SER A 272 -12.85 6.47 5.01
C SER A 272 -13.65 6.39 3.73
N VAL A 273 -14.97 6.33 3.90
CA VAL A 273 -15.96 6.30 2.82
C VAL A 273 -16.86 7.53 2.96
N GLY A 274 -16.88 8.37 1.93
CA GLY A 274 -17.64 9.61 1.89
C GLY A 274 -18.66 9.65 0.75
N THR A 275 -19.35 10.78 0.60
CA THR A 275 -20.34 10.95 -0.48
C THR A 275 -19.71 11.02 -1.87
N ASP A 276 -18.49 11.53 -1.96
CA ASP A 276 -17.82 11.85 -3.24
C ASP A 276 -16.74 10.82 -3.62
N GLY A 277 -16.40 9.92 -2.70
CA GLY A 277 -15.36 8.91 -2.90
C GLY A 277 -14.86 8.34 -1.59
N ILE A 278 -13.64 7.79 -1.63
CA ILE A 278 -12.94 7.23 -0.48
C ILE A 278 -11.60 7.93 -0.26
N THR A 279 -11.01 7.72 0.92
CA THR A 279 -9.58 7.94 1.13
C THR A 279 -8.90 6.62 1.43
N VAL A 280 -7.62 6.52 1.07
CA VAL A 280 -6.85 5.27 1.20
C VAL A 280 -5.47 5.51 1.83
N VAL A 281 -4.93 4.44 2.41
CA VAL A 281 -3.51 4.29 2.74
C VAL A 281 -2.90 3.24 1.83
N GLU A 282 -1.69 3.50 1.36
CA GLU A 282 -0.94 2.59 0.51
C GLU A 282 0.56 2.87 0.62
N CYS A 283 1.38 2.02 0.01
CA CYS A 283 2.78 2.34 -0.23
C CYS A 283 3.14 2.06 -1.68
N ASN A 284 4.29 2.57 -2.12
CA ASN A 284 4.87 2.27 -3.43
C ASN A 284 3.99 2.67 -4.63
N ILE A 285 3.24 3.77 -4.53
CA ILE A 285 2.37 4.25 -5.62
C ILE A 285 3.15 4.59 -6.91
N ASP A 286 4.44 4.92 -6.77
CA ASP A 286 5.36 5.22 -7.87
C ASP A 286 6.11 4.00 -8.40
N TYR A 287 5.87 2.82 -7.82
CA TYR A 287 6.52 1.55 -8.15
C TYR A 287 8.04 1.52 -7.95
N GLU A 288 8.63 2.53 -7.29
CA GLU A 288 10.09 2.68 -7.20
C GLU A 288 10.61 2.74 -5.77
N HIS A 289 9.90 3.40 -4.84
CA HIS A 289 10.53 3.81 -3.59
C HIS A 289 9.92 3.22 -2.32
N CYS A 290 8.80 2.48 -2.40
CA CYS A 290 8.04 2.01 -1.23
C CYS A 290 7.57 3.14 -0.28
N ARG A 291 7.36 4.34 -0.81
CA ARG A 291 6.88 5.49 -0.03
C ARG A 291 5.47 5.24 0.48
N ILE A 292 5.25 5.42 1.77
CA ILE A 292 3.94 5.35 2.42
C ILE A 292 3.18 6.64 2.10
N SER A 293 1.92 6.51 1.73
CA SER A 293 1.01 7.62 1.50
C SER A 293 -0.29 7.36 2.25
N TRP A 294 -0.67 8.30 3.11
CA TRP A 294 -1.98 8.35 3.74
C TRP A 294 -2.88 9.36 3.04
N ASP A 295 -4.18 9.21 3.23
CA ASP A 295 -5.21 10.19 2.88
C ASP A 295 -5.31 10.54 1.39
N ARG A 296 -4.80 9.68 0.49
CA ARG A 296 -5.03 9.89 -0.94
C ARG A 296 -6.51 9.73 -1.22
N PHE A 297 -7.10 10.76 -1.81
CA PHE A 297 -8.50 10.75 -2.21
C PHE A 297 -8.70 10.06 -3.56
N LEU A 298 -9.72 9.22 -3.63
CA LEU A 298 -10.20 8.55 -4.83
C LEU A 298 -11.70 8.82 -4.99
N SER A 299 -12.07 9.56 -6.02
CA SER A 299 -13.48 9.81 -6.34
C SER A 299 -14.19 8.54 -6.83
N TRP A 300 -15.52 8.52 -6.71
CA TRP A 300 -16.33 7.44 -7.28
C TRP A 300 -16.13 7.25 -8.79
N ASP A 301 -15.92 8.34 -9.53
CA ASP A 301 -15.63 8.27 -10.98
C ASP A 301 -14.27 7.60 -11.27
N GLN A 302 -13.25 7.86 -10.44
CA GLN A 302 -11.96 7.18 -10.55
C GLN A 302 -12.09 5.68 -10.25
N LEU A 303 -12.82 5.31 -9.18
CA LEU A 303 -13.08 3.91 -8.84
C LEU A 303 -13.88 3.20 -9.93
N ALA A 304 -14.86 3.87 -10.54
CA ALA A 304 -15.57 3.36 -11.70
C ALA A 304 -14.60 3.07 -12.86
N GLY A 305 -13.60 3.93 -13.06
CA GLY A 305 -12.52 3.72 -14.02
C GLY A 305 -11.65 2.49 -13.73
N TYR A 306 -11.47 2.12 -12.46
CA TYR A 306 -10.71 0.93 -12.04
C TYR A 306 -11.56 -0.34 -11.89
N SER A 307 -12.89 -0.22 -11.92
CA SER A 307 -13.82 -1.32 -11.59
C SER A 307 -13.61 -2.61 -12.38
N TYR A 308 -13.05 -2.54 -13.59
CA TYR A 308 -12.80 -3.70 -14.46
C TYR A 308 -11.63 -4.59 -14.02
N GLU A 309 -10.74 -4.09 -13.16
CA GLU A 309 -9.55 -4.80 -12.68
C GLU A 309 -9.52 -4.97 -11.16
N MET A 310 -10.58 -4.54 -10.48
CA MET A 310 -10.58 -4.34 -9.05
C MET A 310 -11.23 -5.51 -8.31
N THR A 311 -10.47 -6.07 -7.38
CA THR A 311 -10.93 -7.03 -6.38
C THR A 311 -10.84 -6.39 -5.00
N CYS A 312 -11.98 -6.27 -4.33
CA CYS A 312 -12.08 -5.78 -2.96
C CYS A 312 -12.05 -6.96 -2.00
N ILE A 313 -11.38 -6.81 -0.86
CA ILE A 313 -11.18 -7.86 0.15
C ILE A 313 -11.63 -7.30 1.49
N THR A 314 -12.58 -7.98 2.12
CA THR A 314 -13.11 -7.62 3.43
C THR A 314 -12.70 -8.65 4.49
N ARG A 315 -12.49 -8.16 5.71
CA ARG A 315 -12.22 -8.97 6.91
C ARG A 315 -13.39 -8.99 7.89
N TYR A 316 -14.47 -8.29 7.60
CA TYR A 316 -15.71 -8.37 8.36
C TYR A 316 -16.44 -9.68 8.07
N GLU A 317 -17.15 -10.18 9.08
CA GLU A 317 -18.09 -11.28 8.93
C GLU A 317 -19.25 -10.90 7.99
N GLU A 318 -19.82 -11.90 7.31
CA GLU A 318 -21.00 -11.78 6.43
C GLU A 318 -22.32 -11.88 7.19
#